data_AF-A0A943K287-F1
#
_entry.id   AF-A0A943K287-F1
#
_cell.length_a   1.000
_cell.length_b   1.000
_cell.length_c   1.000
_cell.angle_alpha   90.00
_cell.angle_beta   90.00
_cell.angle_gamma   90.00
#
_symmetry.space_group_name_H-M   'P 1'
#
loop_
_entity.id
_entity.type
_entity.pdbx_description
1 polymer ?
#
loop_
_entity_poly.entity_id
_entity_poly.type
_entity_poly.pdbx_seq_one_letter_code
_entity_poly.pdbx_strand_id
1 'polypeptide(L)'
;MKRSLILLGLCAILTSQTAFAEYPEGCNGSDTRQYEVGTTQNYNYSYQLLIRIKKQREILYNALNLTQEQVKCKNEIEKKRYAELEPALEKLCIEDKKLKDLKKRCASKKTIRQQEKALNCARKNIQTISEKYDKELYKVLTHDQRTKYSMIRKLKKDDLKKYRKIQEKGRKPSDLRPFGEKILQPEYKQEQHAKNCFWHKMINKMKKNK
;
A
#
# COMPACT_ATOMS: atom_id res chain seq x y z
N MET A 1 16.50 26.27 2.33
CA MET A 1 15.36 26.48 1.40
C MET A 1 14.62 25.17 1.18
N LYS A 2 13.32 25.16 1.49
CA LYS A 2 12.44 23.98 1.59
C LYS A 2 11.82 23.63 0.24
N ARG A 3 12.25 22.56 -0.45
CA ARG A 3 11.48 21.92 -1.54
C ARG A 3 11.92 20.46 -1.75
N SER A 4 11.26 19.49 -1.10
CA SER A 4 11.07 18.11 -1.63
C SER A 4 10.23 17.28 -0.65
N LEU A 5 8.90 17.32 -0.78
CA LEU A 5 8.00 16.51 0.07
C LEU A 5 6.85 15.80 -0.69
N ILE A 6 7.06 15.57 -1.98
CA ILE A 6 6.09 14.92 -2.89
C ILE A 6 6.89 13.78 -3.54
N LEU A 7 6.76 12.50 -3.23
CA LEU A 7 5.66 11.59 -3.60
C LEU A 7 6.09 10.17 -3.23
N LEU A 8 5.48 9.53 -2.23
CA LEU A 8 5.74 8.12 -1.88
C LEU A 8 4.49 7.48 -1.27
N GLY A 9 3.40 7.44 -2.05
CA GLY A 9 2.14 6.79 -1.67
C GLY A 9 1.86 5.47 -2.41
N LEU A 10 2.40 5.28 -3.61
CA LEU A 10 2.15 4.06 -4.41
C LEU A 10 3.41 3.18 -4.61
N CYS A 11 4.61 3.74 -4.49
CA CYS A 11 5.86 2.97 -4.63
C CYS A 11 6.21 2.09 -3.42
N ALA A 12 5.56 2.26 -2.27
CA ALA A 12 5.88 1.48 -1.07
C ALA A 12 5.37 0.02 -1.11
N ILE A 13 4.43 -0.31 -2.00
CA ILE A 13 4.00 -1.70 -2.22
C ILE A 13 5.06 -2.49 -2.99
N LEU A 14 5.97 -1.80 -3.68
CA LEU A 14 6.88 -2.43 -4.64
C LEU A 14 8.33 -2.50 -4.19
N THR A 15 8.73 -1.83 -3.10
CA THR A 15 10.14 -1.76 -2.65
C THR A 15 10.45 -2.53 -1.37
N SER A 16 9.47 -3.18 -0.72
CA SER A 16 9.82 -4.14 0.32
C SER A 16 10.45 -5.36 -0.32
N GLN A 17 11.61 -5.74 0.19
CA GLN A 17 12.25 -7.01 -0.12
C GLN A 17 11.21 -8.13 0.01
N THR A 18 11.34 -9.11 -0.88
CA THR A 18 10.62 -10.38 -0.86
C THR A 18 10.78 -11.08 0.49
N ALA A 19 9.88 -10.76 1.41
CA ALA A 19 9.51 -11.52 2.58
C ALA A 19 8.13 -11.00 3.00
N PHE A 20 7.14 -11.18 2.13
CA PHE A 20 5.75 -11.12 2.60
C PHE A 20 5.43 -12.48 3.18
N ALA A 21 5.49 -12.53 4.51
CA ALA A 21 4.84 -13.57 5.29
C ALA A 21 3.41 -13.78 4.77
N GLU A 22 3.03 -15.03 4.67
CA GLU A 22 1.65 -15.49 4.56
C GLU A 22 0.84 -14.81 5.67
N TYR A 23 0.03 -13.82 5.30
CA TYR A 23 -0.93 -13.24 6.24
C TYR A 23 -2.12 -14.19 6.29
N PRO A 24 -2.55 -14.64 7.48
CA PRO A 24 -3.72 -15.49 7.60
C PRO A 24 -4.94 -14.76 7.04
N GLU A 25 -5.68 -15.47 6.18
CA GLU A 25 -7.02 -15.08 5.76
C GLU A 25 -7.87 -14.81 6.99
N GLY A 26 -8.31 -13.57 7.17
CA GLY A 26 -9.11 -13.25 8.34
C GLY A 26 -9.35 -11.77 8.55
N CYS A 27 -10.19 -11.17 7.70
CA CYS A 27 -11.06 -10.04 8.05
C CYS A 27 -12.11 -9.83 6.94
N ASN A 28 -12.94 -10.85 6.69
CA ASN A 28 -14.23 -10.66 6.06
C ASN A 28 -15.24 -10.31 7.16
N GLY A 29 -15.54 -9.02 7.31
CA GLY A 29 -16.73 -8.57 8.02
C GLY A 29 -17.92 -8.59 7.07
N SER A 30 -18.72 -9.65 7.18
CA SER A 30 -20.16 -9.75 6.85
C SER A 30 -20.68 -8.98 5.63
N ASP A 31 -20.71 -9.67 4.48
CA ASP A 31 -21.92 -9.85 3.69
C ASP A 31 -21.73 -11.08 2.80
N THR A 32 -22.18 -12.23 3.33
CA THR A 32 -22.18 -13.51 2.63
C THR A 32 -23.28 -13.48 1.57
N ARG A 33 -22.97 -12.95 0.38
CA ARG A 33 -23.61 -13.46 -0.84
C ARG A 33 -22.66 -14.50 -1.42
N GLN A 34 -23.06 -15.76 -1.29
CA GLN A 34 -22.44 -16.89 -1.96
C GLN A 34 -22.38 -16.57 -3.45
N TYR A 35 -21.17 -16.40 -3.97
CA TYR A 35 -20.91 -16.58 -5.39
C TYR A 35 -20.20 -17.91 -5.50
N GLU A 36 -20.83 -18.81 -6.26
CA GLU A 36 -20.41 -20.17 -6.48
C GLU A 36 -18.94 -20.24 -6.90
N VAL A 37 -18.25 -21.19 -6.29
CA VAL A 37 -16.89 -21.60 -6.63
C VAL A 37 -16.93 -22.18 -8.03
N GLY A 38 -16.49 -21.38 -8.99
CA GLY A 38 -16.36 -21.77 -10.39
C GLY A 38 -15.09 -21.21 -10.99
N THR A 39 -14.15 -22.10 -11.29
CA THR A 39 -12.91 -21.92 -12.08
C THR A 39 -11.66 -21.42 -11.33
N THR A 40 -10.72 -22.34 -11.14
CA THR A 40 -9.30 -22.11 -10.92
C THR A 40 -8.70 -21.34 -12.10
N GLN A 41 -8.76 -20.00 -12.08
CA GLN A 41 -8.00 -19.16 -12.98
C GLN A 41 -6.71 -18.71 -12.29
N ASN A 42 -5.57 -19.14 -12.82
CA ASN A 42 -4.25 -18.66 -12.43
C ASN A 42 -4.10 -17.19 -12.87
N TYR A 43 -4.66 -16.26 -12.09
CA TYR A 43 -4.64 -14.83 -12.40
C TYR A 43 -3.20 -14.30 -12.41
N ASN A 44 -2.78 -13.73 -13.54
CA ASN A 44 -1.52 -13.01 -13.68
C ASN A 44 -1.39 -11.96 -12.56
N TYR A 45 -0.28 -11.99 -11.80
CA TYR A 45 -0.06 -11.11 -10.65
C TYR A 45 -0.20 -9.61 -11.00
N SER A 46 0.13 -9.19 -12.22
CA SER A 46 -0.09 -7.82 -12.71
C SER A 46 -1.57 -7.43 -12.70
N TYR A 47 -2.46 -8.34 -13.09
CA TYR A 47 -3.90 -8.13 -13.11
C TYR A 47 -4.46 -8.01 -11.69
N GLN A 48 -3.96 -8.81 -10.74
CA GLN A 48 -4.34 -8.69 -9.33
C GLN A 48 -3.96 -7.32 -8.75
N LEU A 49 -2.78 -6.79 -9.12
CA LEU A 49 -2.38 -5.42 -8.75
C LEU A 49 -3.33 -4.38 -9.34
N LEU A 50 -3.74 -4.53 -10.59
CA LEU A 50 -4.70 -3.64 -11.24
C LEU A 50 -6.05 -3.63 -10.53
N ILE A 51 -6.60 -4.80 -10.17
CA ILE A 51 -7.85 -4.89 -9.40
C ILE A 51 -7.73 -4.18 -8.05
N ARG A 52 -6.63 -4.37 -7.32
CA ARG A 52 -6.41 -3.70 -6.04
C ARG A 52 -6.38 -2.18 -6.20
N ILE A 53 -5.76 -1.68 -7.27
CA ILE A 53 -5.73 -0.25 -7.58
C ILE A 53 -7.15 0.26 -7.88
N LYS A 54 -7.94 -0.44 -8.70
CA LYS A 54 -9.35 -0.11 -8.98
C LYS A 54 -10.17 0.03 -7.69
N LYS A 55 -10.12 -0.98 -6.82
CA LYS A 55 -10.81 -0.97 -5.52
C LYS A 55 -10.39 0.22 -4.63
N GLN A 56 -9.09 0.50 -4.54
CA GLN A 56 -8.58 1.64 -3.77
C GLN A 56 -9.05 3.00 -4.30
N ARG A 57 -9.27 3.11 -5.62
CA ARG A 57 -9.81 4.30 -6.28
C ARG A 57 -11.31 4.44 -6.04
N GLU A 58 -12.06 3.34 -6.14
CA GLU A 58 -13.49 3.33 -5.81
C GLU A 58 -13.77 3.82 -4.40
N ILE A 59 -13.03 3.32 -3.40
CA ILE A 59 -13.13 3.79 -2.01
C ILE A 59 -12.87 5.30 -1.92
N LEU A 60 -11.87 5.80 -2.65
CA LEU A 60 -11.58 7.24 -2.68
C LEU A 60 -12.72 8.04 -3.32
N TYR A 61 -13.32 7.56 -4.41
CA TYR A 61 -14.42 8.23 -5.08
C TYR A 61 -15.69 8.26 -4.23
N ASN A 62 -16.00 7.15 -3.55
CA ASN A 62 -17.13 7.07 -2.63
C ASN A 62 -17.01 8.12 -1.52
N ALA A 63 -15.80 8.40 -1.03
CA ALA A 63 -15.57 9.42 -0.01
C ALA A 63 -15.65 10.88 -0.53
N LEU A 64 -15.59 11.09 -1.85
CA LEU A 64 -15.61 12.44 -2.45
C LEU A 64 -17.02 12.92 -2.82
N ASN A 65 -18.05 12.05 -2.78
CA ASN A 65 -19.43 12.38 -3.15
C ASN A 65 -19.48 13.16 -4.48
N LEU A 66 -18.97 12.54 -5.56
CA LEU A 66 -18.88 13.16 -6.87
C LEU A 66 -20.27 13.39 -7.48
N THR A 67 -20.45 14.51 -8.19
CA THR A 67 -21.67 14.76 -8.98
C THR A 67 -21.71 13.87 -10.22
N GLN A 68 -22.87 13.74 -10.85
CA GLN A 68 -23.02 12.90 -12.05
C GLN A 68 -22.10 13.33 -13.21
N GLU A 69 -21.92 14.64 -13.40
CA GLU A 69 -20.99 15.18 -14.39
C GLU A 69 -19.54 14.82 -14.06
N GLN A 70 -19.14 14.97 -12.80
CA GLN A 70 -17.81 14.59 -12.33
C GLN A 70 -17.57 13.08 -12.47
N VAL A 71 -18.60 12.25 -12.26
CA VAL A 71 -18.53 10.79 -12.47
C VAL A 71 -18.26 10.46 -13.93
N LYS A 72 -18.92 11.14 -14.89
CA LYS A 72 -18.64 10.97 -16.33
C LYS A 72 -17.18 11.33 -16.65
N CYS A 73 -16.71 12.50 -16.21
CA CYS A 73 -15.32 12.91 -16.39
C CYS A 73 -14.33 11.93 -15.74
N LYS A 74 -14.62 11.47 -14.52
CA LYS A 74 -13.81 10.47 -13.80
C LYS A 74 -13.71 9.17 -14.59
N ASN A 75 -14.80 8.68 -15.17
CA ASN A 75 -14.79 7.42 -15.91
C ASN A 75 -13.90 7.50 -17.15
N GLU A 76 -13.92 8.61 -17.88
CA GLU A 76 -13.00 8.85 -19.00
C GLU A 76 -11.53 8.92 -18.57
N ILE A 77 -11.25 9.60 -17.45
CA ILE A 77 -9.90 9.65 -16.85
C ILE A 77 -9.42 8.25 -16.48
N GLU A 78 -10.27 7.44 -15.85
CA GLU A 78 -9.92 6.09 -15.41
C GLU A 78 -9.76 5.11 -16.57
N LYS A 79 -10.56 5.23 -17.63
CA LYS A 79 -10.38 4.45 -18.86
C LYS A 79 -8.98 4.65 -19.44
N LYS A 80 -8.54 5.91 -19.55
CA LYS A 80 -7.19 6.26 -20.00
C LYS A 80 -6.12 5.77 -19.02
N ARG A 81 -6.32 5.97 -17.72
CA ARG A 81 -5.41 5.51 -16.66
C ARG A 81 -5.13 4.02 -16.78
N TYR A 82 -6.17 3.19 -16.88
CA TYR A 82 -5.98 1.74 -16.89
C TYR A 82 -5.36 1.25 -18.19
N ALA A 83 -5.66 1.87 -19.33
CA ALA A 83 -4.99 1.56 -20.59
C ALA A 83 -3.46 1.79 -20.54
N GLU A 84 -2.99 2.84 -19.86
CA GLU A 84 -1.55 3.08 -19.69
C GLU A 84 -0.94 2.25 -18.53
N LEU A 85 -1.70 2.01 -17.47
CA LEU A 85 -1.21 1.38 -16.25
C LEU A 85 -1.05 -0.14 -16.38
N GLU A 86 -1.93 -0.80 -17.10
CA GLU A 86 -1.92 -2.25 -17.29
C GLU A 86 -0.60 -2.77 -17.87
N PRO A 87 -0.11 -2.30 -19.04
CA PRO A 87 1.18 -2.75 -19.58
C PRO A 87 2.36 -2.32 -18.69
N ALA A 88 2.24 -1.22 -17.95
CA ALA A 88 3.28 -0.78 -17.01
C ALA A 88 3.42 -1.72 -15.81
N LEU A 89 2.29 -2.23 -15.28
CA LEU A 89 2.26 -3.22 -14.20
C LEU A 89 2.78 -4.59 -14.66
N GLU A 90 2.45 -5.00 -15.89
CA GLU A 90 3.00 -6.22 -16.47
C GLU A 90 4.53 -6.15 -16.59
N LYS A 91 5.05 -5.06 -17.17
CA LYS A 91 6.49 -4.82 -17.27
C LYS A 91 7.16 -4.89 -15.89
N LEU A 92 6.60 -4.23 -14.89
CA LEU A 92 7.11 -4.30 -13.52
C LEU A 92 7.21 -5.75 -13.01
N CYS A 93 6.17 -6.57 -13.21
CA CYS A 93 6.16 -7.95 -12.77
C CYS A 93 7.21 -8.80 -13.50
N ILE A 94 7.41 -8.58 -14.80
CA ILE A 94 8.45 -9.23 -15.59
C ILE A 94 9.85 -8.86 -15.06
N GLU A 95 10.11 -7.57 -14.83
CA GLU A 95 11.42 -7.12 -14.32
C GLU A 95 11.69 -7.60 -12.89
N ASP A 96 10.66 -7.76 -12.06
CA ASP A 96 10.76 -8.33 -10.72
C ASP A 96 11.08 -9.84 -10.76
N LYS A 97 10.41 -10.60 -11.64
CA LYS A 97 10.71 -12.03 -11.88
C LYS A 97 12.15 -12.21 -12.33
N LYS A 98 12.60 -11.45 -13.35
CA LYS A 98 13.99 -11.46 -13.83
C LYS A 98 14.99 -11.20 -12.69
N LEU A 99 14.71 -10.22 -11.83
CA LEU A 99 15.59 -9.91 -10.70
C LEU A 99 15.68 -11.07 -9.70
N LYS A 100 14.55 -11.71 -9.38
CA LYS A 100 14.52 -12.90 -8.50
C LYS A 100 15.32 -14.05 -9.11
N ASP A 101 15.18 -14.29 -10.40
CA ASP A 101 15.90 -15.38 -11.08
C ASP A 101 17.40 -15.12 -11.14
N LEU A 102 17.83 -13.89 -11.41
CA LEU A 102 19.24 -13.50 -11.35
C LEU A 102 19.84 -13.70 -9.95
N LYS A 103 19.07 -13.38 -8.90
CA LYS A 103 19.50 -13.60 -7.50
C LYS A 103 19.60 -15.08 -7.17
N LYS A 104 18.63 -15.90 -7.60
CA LYS A 104 18.64 -17.36 -7.42
C LYS A 104 19.82 -18.04 -8.12
N ARG A 105 20.19 -17.56 -9.31
CA ARG A 105 21.32 -18.09 -10.09
C ARG A 105 22.68 -17.52 -9.68
N CYS A 106 22.75 -16.77 -8.58
CA CYS A 106 23.98 -16.14 -8.11
C CYS A 106 24.70 -15.31 -9.19
N ALA A 107 23.94 -14.61 -10.03
CA ALA A 107 24.49 -13.81 -11.13
C ALA A 107 25.42 -12.69 -10.63
N SER A 108 26.23 -12.13 -11.53
CA SER A 108 27.18 -11.09 -11.17
C SER A 108 26.50 -9.87 -10.51
N LYS A 109 27.19 -9.24 -9.55
CA LYS A 109 26.71 -8.00 -8.91
C LYS A 109 26.36 -6.90 -9.92
N LYS A 110 27.10 -6.83 -11.04
CA LYS A 110 26.86 -5.85 -12.11
C LYS A 110 25.52 -6.11 -12.81
N THR A 111 25.23 -7.35 -13.15
CA THR A 111 23.97 -7.77 -13.79
C THR A 111 22.78 -7.52 -12.87
N ILE A 112 22.90 -7.87 -11.58
CA ILE A 112 21.86 -7.61 -10.58
C ILE A 112 21.57 -6.11 -10.47
N ARG A 113 22.60 -5.26 -10.37
CA ARG A 113 22.43 -3.80 -10.31
C ARG A 113 21.77 -3.22 -11.56
N GLN A 114 22.07 -3.73 -12.75
CA GLN A 114 21.42 -3.31 -14.00
C GLN A 114 19.93 -3.64 -13.97
N GLN A 115 19.59 -4.86 -13.53
CA GLN A 115 18.19 -5.28 -13.40
C GLN A 115 17.43 -4.47 -12.34
N GLU A 116 18.07 -4.12 -11.21
CA GLU A 116 17.49 -3.23 -10.20
C GLU A 116 17.21 -1.83 -10.74
N LYS A 117 18.07 -1.31 -11.63
CA LYS A 117 17.81 -0.04 -12.33
C LYS A 117 16.60 -0.14 -13.26
N ALA A 118 16.49 -1.22 -14.04
CA ALA A 118 15.33 -1.45 -14.91
C ALA A 118 14.03 -1.53 -14.11
N LEU A 119 14.04 -2.28 -13.00
CA LEU A 119 12.90 -2.39 -12.09
C LEU A 119 12.52 -1.02 -11.49
N ASN A 120 13.50 -0.22 -11.08
CA ASN A 120 13.26 1.14 -10.59
C ASN A 120 12.69 2.08 -11.66
N CYS A 121 13.12 1.96 -12.92
CA CYS A 121 12.51 2.70 -14.02
C CYS A 121 11.04 2.30 -14.22
N ALA A 122 10.70 1.01 -14.14
CA ALA A 122 9.31 0.55 -14.22
C ALA A 122 8.45 1.13 -13.07
N ARG A 123 8.97 1.12 -11.83
CA ARG A 123 8.31 1.74 -10.67
C ARG A 123 8.06 3.24 -10.88
N LYS A 124 9.06 3.97 -11.37
CA LYS A 124 8.94 5.41 -11.69
C LYS A 124 7.89 5.66 -12.77
N ASN A 125 7.82 4.82 -13.80
CA ASN A 125 6.82 4.96 -14.86
C ASN A 125 5.38 4.84 -14.31
N ILE A 126 5.12 3.81 -13.50
CA ILE A 126 3.81 3.63 -12.83
C ILE A 126 3.45 4.85 -11.96
N GLN A 127 4.44 5.40 -11.26
CA GLN A 127 4.25 6.58 -10.46
C GLN A 127 3.88 7.80 -11.31
N THR A 128 4.60 8.05 -12.42
CA THR A 128 4.31 9.15 -13.35
C THR A 128 2.91 9.04 -13.94
N ILE A 129 2.51 7.84 -14.40
CA ILE A 129 1.15 7.55 -14.89
C ILE A 129 0.14 7.90 -13.79
N SER A 130 0.38 7.43 -12.56
CA SER A 130 -0.54 7.66 -11.44
C SER A 130 -0.73 9.15 -11.16
N GLU A 131 0.37 9.91 -11.13
CA GLU A 131 0.38 11.36 -10.86
C GLU A 131 -0.27 12.18 -11.97
N LYS A 132 -0.07 11.80 -13.24
CA LYS A 132 -0.68 12.44 -14.40
C LYS A 132 -2.21 12.47 -14.24
N TYR A 133 -2.81 11.31 -14.05
CA TYR A 133 -4.27 11.20 -13.93
C TYR A 133 -4.82 11.69 -12.59
N ASP A 134 -4.01 11.70 -11.52
CA ASP A 134 -4.38 12.37 -10.28
C ASP A 134 -4.51 13.89 -10.46
N LYS A 135 -3.62 14.50 -11.27
CA LYS A 135 -3.71 15.93 -11.62
C LYS A 135 -4.95 16.21 -12.48
N GLU A 136 -5.27 15.34 -13.43
CA GLU A 136 -6.49 15.47 -14.25
C GLU A 136 -7.75 15.41 -13.39
N LEU A 137 -7.86 14.41 -12.50
CA LEU A 137 -8.97 14.31 -11.56
C LEU A 137 -9.07 15.56 -10.69
N TYR A 138 -7.95 16.05 -10.15
CA TYR A 138 -7.94 17.20 -9.26
C TYR A 138 -8.57 18.45 -9.90
N LYS A 139 -8.42 18.63 -11.22
CA LYS A 139 -9.05 19.74 -11.96
C LYS A 139 -10.57 19.66 -11.99
N VAL A 140 -11.13 18.45 -12.01
CA VAL A 140 -12.58 18.18 -12.04
C VAL A 140 -13.25 18.38 -10.68
N LEU A 141 -12.47 18.24 -9.59
CA LEU A 141 -12.99 18.36 -8.22
C LEU A 141 -13.24 19.83 -7.81
N THR A 142 -14.25 20.04 -6.97
CA THR A 142 -14.52 21.32 -6.29
C THR A 142 -13.48 21.61 -5.21
N HIS A 143 -13.47 22.82 -4.64
CA HIS A 143 -12.56 23.19 -3.56
C HIS A 143 -12.65 22.22 -2.36
N ASP A 144 -13.86 21.95 -1.86
CA ASP A 144 -14.06 21.07 -0.70
C ASP A 144 -13.66 19.62 -1.00
N GLN A 145 -13.95 19.13 -2.20
CA GLN A 145 -13.53 17.80 -2.64
C GLN A 145 -12.00 17.70 -2.75
N ARG A 146 -11.32 18.75 -3.22
CA ARG A 146 -9.84 18.81 -3.26
C ARG A 146 -9.24 18.77 -1.86
N THR A 147 -9.87 19.44 -0.90
CA THR A 147 -9.47 19.40 0.52
C THR A 147 -9.64 17.98 1.08
N LYS A 148 -10.80 17.35 0.88
CA LYS A 148 -11.04 15.95 1.27
C LYS A 148 -10.06 14.99 0.62
N TYR A 149 -9.83 15.12 -0.70
CA TYR A 149 -8.87 14.32 -1.46
C TYR A 149 -7.46 14.41 -0.87
N SER A 150 -7.01 15.63 -0.57
CA SER A 150 -5.69 15.89 0.02
C SER A 150 -5.56 15.29 1.42
N MET A 151 -6.61 15.36 2.22
CA MET A 151 -6.67 14.74 3.54
C MET A 151 -6.58 13.21 3.45
N ILE A 152 -7.38 12.58 2.59
CA ILE A 152 -7.35 11.12 2.36
C ILE A 152 -5.94 10.69 1.92
N ARG A 153 -5.31 11.46 1.02
CA ARG A 153 -3.96 11.17 0.54
C ARG A 153 -2.92 11.28 1.65
N LYS A 154 -3.05 12.27 2.55
CA LYS A 154 -2.18 12.43 3.73
C LYS A 154 -2.32 11.24 4.67
N LEU A 155 -3.55 10.84 5.00
CA LEU A 155 -3.83 9.68 5.86
C LEU A 155 -3.22 8.40 5.29
N LYS A 156 -3.46 8.11 4.00
CA LYS A 156 -2.85 6.95 3.32
C LYS A 156 -1.31 6.97 3.39
N LYS A 157 -0.69 8.13 3.22
CA LYS A 157 0.78 8.30 3.33
C LYS A 157 1.27 8.00 4.75
N ASP A 158 0.56 8.50 5.75
CA ASP A 158 0.93 8.32 7.15
C ASP A 158 0.77 6.86 7.58
N ASP A 159 -0.28 6.17 7.14
CA ASP A 159 -0.49 4.75 7.40
C ASP A 159 0.60 3.89 6.74
N LEU A 160 0.97 4.18 5.50
CA LEU A 160 2.10 3.50 4.84
C LEU A 160 3.44 3.76 5.54
N LYS A 161 3.62 4.93 6.15
CA LYS A 161 4.82 5.24 6.94
C LYS A 161 4.83 4.44 8.25
N LYS A 162 3.68 4.29 8.90
CA LYS A 162 3.53 3.43 10.10
C LYS A 162 3.81 1.97 9.75
N TYR A 163 3.21 1.45 8.69
CA TYR A 163 3.41 0.07 8.25
C TYR A 163 4.88 -0.25 7.97
N ARG A 164 5.59 0.64 7.26
CA ARG A 164 7.04 0.50 7.03
C ARG A 164 7.85 0.46 8.32
N LYS A 165 7.55 1.35 9.28
CA LYS A 165 8.22 1.35 10.58
C LYS A 165 8.00 0.03 11.34
N ILE A 166 6.80 -0.54 11.26
CA ILE A 166 6.47 -1.82 11.90
C ILE A 166 7.25 -2.96 11.24
N GLN A 167 7.35 -2.98 9.90
CA GLN A 167 8.13 -3.99 9.19
C GLN A 167 9.64 -3.92 9.53
N GLU A 168 10.20 -2.71 9.65
CA GLU A 168 11.62 -2.51 9.93
C GLU A 168 12.00 -2.76 11.40
N LYS A 169 11.11 -2.41 12.35
CA LYS A 169 11.44 -2.32 13.78
C LYS A 169 10.59 -3.20 14.70
N GLY A 170 9.65 -3.96 14.14
CA GLY A 170 8.61 -4.68 14.89
C GLY A 170 7.51 -3.75 15.42
N ARG A 171 6.38 -4.33 15.87
CA ARG A 171 5.30 -3.60 16.55
C ARG A 171 5.78 -3.16 17.94
N LYS A 172 5.50 -1.90 18.30
CA LYS A 172 5.73 -1.37 19.66
C LYS A 172 4.44 -1.42 20.47
N PRO A 173 4.53 -1.46 21.82
CA PRO A 173 3.35 -1.41 22.70
C PRO A 173 2.52 -0.11 22.56
N SER A 174 3.10 0.95 22.00
CA SER A 174 2.43 2.22 21.71
C SER A 174 1.73 2.25 20.35
N ASP A 175 2.00 1.27 19.48
CA ASP A 175 1.37 1.22 18.17
C ASP A 175 -0.09 0.80 18.35
N LEU A 176 -1.01 1.67 17.96
CA LEU A 176 -2.43 1.39 18.02
C LEU A 176 -2.74 0.19 17.12
N ARG A 177 -3.43 -0.79 17.70
CA ARG A 177 -3.94 -1.96 16.98
C ARG A 177 -4.91 -1.47 15.88
N PRO A 178 -4.87 -2.03 14.65
CA PRO A 178 -5.84 -1.75 13.61
C PRO A 178 -7.27 -1.81 14.15
N PHE A 179 -8.09 -0.84 13.73
CA PHE A 179 -9.49 -0.79 14.11
C PHE A 179 -10.21 -2.08 13.67
N GLY A 180 -10.90 -2.75 14.60
CA GLY A 180 -11.62 -4.01 14.37
C GLY A 180 -10.81 -5.30 14.58
N GLU A 181 -9.51 -5.23 14.87
CA GLU A 181 -8.70 -6.42 15.20
C GLU A 181 -9.11 -6.95 16.58
N LYS A 182 -9.67 -8.18 16.63
CA LYS A 182 -10.13 -8.81 17.88
C LYS A 182 -8.95 -9.00 18.83
N ILE A 183 -9.09 -8.54 20.07
CA ILE A 183 -8.10 -8.80 21.12
C ILE A 183 -8.52 -10.09 21.84
N LEU A 184 -7.67 -11.12 21.80
CA LEU A 184 -7.82 -12.26 22.69
C LEU A 184 -7.59 -11.76 24.11
N GLN A 185 -8.53 -11.99 25.03
CA GLN A 185 -8.45 -11.52 26.42
C GLN A 185 -7.12 -11.80 27.14
N PRO A 186 -6.38 -12.91 26.89
CA PRO A 186 -5.08 -13.14 27.49
C PRO A 186 -4.02 -12.11 27.08
N GLU A 187 -4.00 -11.70 25.81
CA GLU A 187 -3.09 -10.67 25.30
C GLU A 187 -3.38 -9.31 25.93
N TYR A 188 -4.67 -8.97 26.10
CA TYR A 188 -5.07 -7.74 26.78
C TYR A 188 -4.58 -7.71 28.23
N LYS A 189 -4.75 -8.82 28.95
CA LYS A 189 -4.29 -8.95 30.34
C LYS A 189 -2.77 -8.88 30.44
N GLN A 190 -2.02 -9.46 29.51
CA GLN A 190 -0.55 -9.34 29.45
C GLN A 190 -0.09 -7.92 29.12
N GLU A 191 -0.71 -7.23 28.16
CA GLU A 191 -0.39 -5.83 27.84
C GLU A 191 -0.67 -4.89 29.02
N GLN A 192 -1.80 -5.09 29.70
CA GLN A 192 -2.16 -4.38 30.94
C GLN A 192 -1.14 -4.65 32.06
N HIS A 193 -0.77 -5.92 32.27
CA HIS A 193 0.23 -6.31 33.25
C HIS A 193 1.59 -5.70 32.95
N ALA A 194 2.06 -5.72 31.69
CA ALA A 194 3.34 -5.11 31.30
C ALA A 194 3.35 -3.58 31.49
N LYS A 195 2.21 -2.90 31.33
CA LYS A 195 2.07 -1.45 31.59
C LYS A 195 2.04 -1.12 33.08
N ASN A 196 1.49 -2.00 33.92
CA ASN A 196 1.29 -1.74 35.35
C ASN A 196 2.36 -2.39 36.25
N CYS A 197 3.11 -3.38 35.75
CA CYS A 197 4.14 -4.08 36.49
C CYS A 197 5.36 -3.17 36.73
N PHE A 198 5.68 -2.96 38.00
CA PHE A 198 6.78 -2.11 38.47
C PHE A 198 8.14 -2.54 37.89
N TRP A 199 8.38 -3.85 37.77
CA TRP A 199 9.62 -4.42 37.24
C TRP A 199 9.83 -4.05 35.76
N HIS A 200 8.76 -4.10 34.96
CA HIS A 200 8.79 -3.68 33.55
C HIS A 200 8.97 -2.15 33.39
N LYS A 201 8.39 -1.34 34.29
CA LYS A 201 8.64 0.11 34.32
C LYS A 201 10.10 0.42 34.65
N MET A 202 10.70 -0.32 35.59
CA MET A 202 12.09 -0.15 36.00
C MET A 202 13.07 -0.49 34.88
N ILE A 203 12.87 -1.62 34.17
CA ILE A 203 13.70 -2.00 33.01
C ILE A 203 13.60 -0.98 31.88
N ASN A 204 12.39 -0.52 31.55
CA ASN A 204 12.21 0.45 30.47
C ASN A 204 12.81 1.82 30.80
N LYS A 205 12.89 2.19 32.09
CA LYS A 205 13.57 3.40 32.56
C LYS A 205 15.09 3.27 32.42
N MET A 206 15.66 2.10 32.76
CA MET A 206 17.08 1.83 32.58
C MET A 206 17.50 1.80 31.09
N LYS A 207 16.64 1.31 30.19
CA LYS A 207 16.91 1.29 28.74
C LYS A 207 16.82 2.66 28.05
N LYS A 208 16.20 3.67 28.68
CA LYS A 208 16.10 5.03 28.14
C LYS A 208 17.24 5.96 28.56
N ASN A 209 18.04 5.54 29.55
CA ASN A 209 19.15 6.32 30.13
C ASN A 209 20.53 5.84 29.63
N LYS A 210 20.58 5.08 28.54
CA LYS A 210 21.77 4.80 27.74
C LYS A 210 21.58 5.39 26.35
#